data_AF-A0A9E4E188-F1
#
_entry.id   AF-A0A9E4E188-F1
#
_cell.length_a   1.000
_cell.length_b   1.000
_cell.length_c   1.000
_cell.angle_alpha   90.00
_cell.angle_beta   90.00
_cell.angle_gamma   90.00
#
_symmetry.space_group_name_H-M   'P 1'
#
loop_
_entity.id
_entity.type
_entity.pdbx_description
1 polymer ?
#
loop_
_entity_poly.entity_id
_entity_poly.type
_entity_poly.pdbx_seq_one_letter_code
_entity_poly.pdbx_strand_id
1 'polypeptide(L)'
;MQSNRLFYIGLGCLFSTLCWTITTWAAPSKPEDITFELLKPIKLADGTDKKSFTKAEIQTLRDQSILLWKGIQDKGAELTNDKKEKKHVRTCKEYDDALEQGYFPNTMAAIADAAWFKYPCGTLNLLEQAVKPKRSFLPPSEELFNPKLLPLALFPIMTDFEQAYGYNIENETYQDRVDKGLLKVIKPERKSSPFDIAYTDDGMEQRLTQVVRTDFNGDGLADVLLYEATYAIGGSHRFYDLIILTRKSADSKFVIIFKEGSTDSEFH
;
A
#
# COMPACT_ATOMS: atom_id res chain seq x y z
N MET A 1 26.95 -88.63 -16.88
CA MET A 1 28.16 -89.04 -17.62
C MET A 1 28.90 -87.78 -18.06
N GLN A 2 30.18 -87.67 -17.67
CA GLN A 2 31.31 -86.88 -18.25
C GLN A 2 31.06 -85.42 -18.67
N SER A 3 31.54 -84.38 -17.99
CA SER A 3 32.91 -83.86 -17.74
C SER A 3 33.61 -83.15 -18.90
N ASN A 4 34.31 -82.05 -18.51
CA ASN A 4 35.35 -81.22 -19.17
C ASN A 4 34.84 -79.94 -19.86
N ARG A 5 35.12 -78.73 -19.31
CA ARG A 5 36.38 -77.90 -19.37
C ARG A 5 36.70 -77.48 -20.83
N LEU A 6 37.06 -76.25 -21.23
CA LEU A 6 37.47 -74.98 -20.59
C LEU A 6 37.70 -73.92 -21.70
N PHE A 7 37.54 -72.62 -21.39
CA PHE A 7 38.19 -71.40 -21.98
C PHE A 7 37.94 -71.01 -23.47
N TYR A 8 37.93 -69.75 -23.95
CA TYR A 8 38.54 -68.45 -23.58
C TYR A 8 37.68 -67.24 -24.09
N ILE A 9 37.49 -66.25 -23.20
CA ILE A 9 37.52 -64.77 -23.31
C ILE A 9 37.13 -64.04 -24.62
N GLY A 10 36.21 -63.07 -24.45
CA GLY A 10 36.09 -61.86 -25.26
C GLY A 10 35.49 -60.72 -24.44
N LEU A 11 36.35 -59.88 -23.88
CA LEU A 11 36.03 -58.70 -23.04
C LEU A 11 35.49 -57.57 -23.91
N GLY A 12 34.25 -57.13 -23.69
CA GLY A 12 33.69 -55.90 -24.27
C GLY A 12 33.47 -54.86 -23.18
N CYS A 13 34.38 -53.89 -23.08
CA CYS A 13 34.23 -52.71 -22.20
C CYS A 13 33.19 -51.75 -22.78
N LEU A 14 32.04 -51.63 -22.10
CA LEU A 14 31.11 -50.51 -22.27
C LEU A 14 31.58 -49.36 -21.36
N PHE A 15 32.09 -48.28 -21.95
CA PHE A 15 32.30 -47.02 -21.25
C PHE A 15 30.95 -46.30 -21.09
N SER A 16 30.39 -46.29 -19.88
CA SER A 16 29.30 -45.38 -19.52
C SER A 16 29.89 -44.04 -19.08
N THR A 17 29.81 -43.03 -19.95
CA THR A 17 30.06 -41.65 -19.55
C THR A 17 28.87 -41.15 -18.73
N LEU A 18 29.00 -41.16 -17.40
CA LEU A 18 28.14 -40.40 -16.51
C LEU A 18 28.41 -38.90 -16.72
N CYS A 19 27.47 -38.23 -17.39
CA CYS A 19 27.43 -36.78 -17.45
C CYS A 19 26.90 -36.26 -16.11
N TRP A 20 27.79 -35.77 -15.24
CA TRP A 20 27.39 -35.03 -14.05
C TRP A 20 26.94 -33.63 -14.48
N THR A 21 25.63 -33.39 -14.53
CA THR A 21 25.10 -32.03 -14.60
C THR A 21 25.40 -31.34 -13.27
N ILE A 22 26.36 -30.42 -13.29
CA ILE A 22 26.57 -29.48 -12.20
C ILE A 22 25.36 -28.53 -12.23
N THR A 23 24.35 -28.83 -11.43
CA THR A 23 23.30 -27.86 -11.11
C THR A 23 23.96 -26.78 -10.25
N THR A 24 24.38 -25.68 -10.87
CA THR A 24 24.79 -24.48 -10.13
C THR A 24 23.57 -24.01 -9.35
N TRP A 25 23.52 -24.34 -8.06
CA TRP A 25 22.68 -23.62 -7.11
C TRP A 25 23.17 -22.18 -7.11
N ALA A 26 22.47 -21.31 -7.85
CA ALA A 26 22.60 -19.88 -7.63
C ALA A 26 22.23 -19.66 -6.16
N ALA A 27 23.17 -19.14 -5.37
CA ALA A 27 22.86 -18.68 -4.03
C ALA A 27 21.63 -17.75 -4.12
N PRO A 28 20.65 -17.85 -3.22
CA PRO A 28 19.54 -16.92 -3.21
C PRO A 28 20.12 -15.51 -3.23
N SER A 29 19.80 -14.74 -4.28
CA SER A 29 20.25 -13.36 -4.41
C SER A 29 19.88 -12.66 -3.11
N LYS A 30 20.87 -12.09 -2.42
CA LYS A 30 20.64 -11.29 -1.22
C LYS A 30 19.50 -10.32 -1.54
N PRO A 31 18.43 -10.25 -0.73
CA PRO A 31 17.35 -9.30 -0.97
C PRO A 31 17.96 -7.92 -1.19
N GLU A 32 17.57 -7.27 -2.28
CA GLU A 32 18.05 -5.93 -2.57
C GLU A 32 17.71 -5.05 -1.36
N ASP A 33 18.73 -4.39 -0.81
CA ASP A 33 18.56 -3.58 0.41
C ASP A 33 17.87 -2.27 0.01
N ILE A 34 16.55 -2.28 0.03
CA ILE A 34 15.72 -1.12 -0.30
C ILE A 34 15.55 -0.29 0.96
N THR A 35 15.99 0.96 0.93
CA THR A 35 15.68 1.98 1.95
C THR A 35 14.50 2.81 1.49
N PHE A 36 13.49 2.94 2.34
CA PHE A 36 12.33 3.78 2.13
C PHE A 36 12.47 5.09 2.89
N GLU A 37 12.15 6.20 2.23
CA GLU A 37 12.12 7.54 2.81
C GLU A 37 10.69 8.09 2.77
N LEU A 38 10.00 8.03 3.90
CA LEU A 38 8.63 8.50 4.05
C LEU A 38 8.61 10.01 4.29
N LEU A 39 7.78 10.70 3.50
CA LEU A 39 7.48 12.12 3.68
C LEU A 39 6.54 12.33 4.87
N LYS A 40 5.60 11.40 5.06
CA LYS A 40 4.74 11.30 6.24
C LYS A 40 5.32 10.22 7.18
N PRO A 41 5.83 10.55 8.38
CA PRO A 41 6.40 9.55 9.28
C PRO A 41 5.35 8.58 9.81
N ILE A 42 5.75 7.33 10.04
CA ILE A 42 5.03 6.41 10.94
C ILE A 42 5.34 6.84 12.38
N LYS A 43 4.30 7.01 13.19
CA LYS A 43 4.42 7.43 14.59
C LYS A 43 4.30 6.22 15.49
N LEU A 44 5.27 6.02 16.37
CA LEU A 44 5.32 4.93 17.33
C LEU A 44 4.96 5.41 18.73
N ALA A 45 4.47 4.49 19.57
CA ALA A 45 3.98 4.79 20.91
C ALA A 45 5.08 5.32 21.85
N ASP A 46 6.34 5.02 21.58
CA ASP A 46 7.51 5.55 22.30
C ASP A 46 7.83 7.02 21.95
N GLY A 47 7.04 7.63 21.05
CA GLY A 47 7.25 8.99 20.55
C GLY A 47 8.17 9.09 19.34
N THR A 48 8.68 7.97 18.83
CA THR A 48 9.55 7.94 17.66
C THR A 48 8.75 8.17 16.38
N ASP A 49 9.24 9.10 15.55
CA ASP A 49 8.79 9.31 14.17
C ASP A 49 9.72 8.56 13.20
N LYS A 50 9.25 7.44 12.64
CA LYS A 50 10.00 6.65 11.64
C LYS A 50 9.77 7.21 10.24
N LYS A 51 10.81 7.85 9.70
CA LYS A 51 10.86 8.39 8.33
C LYS A 51 11.71 7.56 7.38
N SER A 52 12.77 6.94 7.88
CA SER A 52 13.70 6.15 7.08
C SER A 52 13.86 4.77 7.71
N PHE A 53 13.78 3.73 6.89
CA PHE A 53 14.02 2.34 7.28
C PHE A 53 14.24 1.46 6.04
N THR A 54 14.94 0.35 6.23
CA THR A 54 15.14 -0.68 5.21
C THR A 54 13.96 -1.63 5.13
N LYS A 55 13.80 -2.30 3.99
CA LYS A 55 12.80 -3.36 3.81
C LYS A 55 12.96 -4.49 4.84
N ALA A 56 14.20 -4.79 5.24
CA ALA A 56 14.49 -5.80 6.26
C ALA A 56 13.98 -5.42 7.66
N GLU A 57 13.80 -4.12 7.94
CA GLU A 57 13.30 -3.63 9.22
C GLU A 57 11.77 -3.62 9.32
N ILE A 58 11.04 -3.86 8.22
CA ILE A 58 9.57 -3.77 8.19
C ILE A 58 8.93 -4.69 9.23
N GLN A 59 9.36 -5.95 9.32
CA GLN A 59 8.80 -6.90 10.30
C GLN A 59 9.02 -6.43 11.74
N THR A 60 10.23 -5.97 12.05
CA THR A 60 10.54 -5.37 13.35
C THR A 60 9.71 -4.11 13.65
N LEU A 61 9.36 -3.32 12.64
CA LEU A 61 8.48 -2.17 12.78
C LEU A 61 7.02 -2.58 12.98
N ARG A 62 6.54 -3.64 12.33
CA ARG A 62 5.18 -4.17 12.49
C ARG A 62 4.92 -4.70 13.90
N ASP A 63 5.97 -5.12 14.59
CA ASP A 63 5.95 -5.56 16.00
C ASP A 63 6.05 -4.41 17.02
N GLN A 64 6.25 -3.17 16.58
CA GLN A 64 6.27 -2.02 17.47
C GLN A 64 4.88 -1.42 17.67
N SER A 65 4.61 -0.98 18.90
CA SER A 65 3.35 -0.31 19.24
C SER A 65 3.22 1.00 18.46
N ILE A 66 2.11 1.19 17.77
CA ILE A 66 1.84 2.42 17.01
C ILE A 66 1.30 3.53 17.92
N LEU A 67 1.58 4.78 17.58
CA LEU A 67 1.01 5.92 18.29
C LEU A 67 -0.44 6.15 17.86
N LEU A 68 -1.36 5.92 18.79
CA LEU A 68 -2.75 6.31 18.64
C LEU A 68 -2.99 7.76 19.07
N TRP A 69 -4.20 8.28 18.84
CA TRP A 69 -4.54 9.65 19.21
C TRP A 69 -4.39 9.92 20.71
N LYS A 70 -4.21 11.20 21.05
CA LYS A 70 -3.94 11.69 22.41
C LYS A 70 -5.09 11.38 23.38
N GLY A 71 -5.02 10.23 24.05
CA GLY A 71 -6.02 9.77 25.03
C GLY A 71 -6.11 8.25 25.17
N ILE A 72 -5.57 7.50 24.20
CA ILE A 72 -5.58 6.03 24.14
C ILE A 72 -4.21 5.42 23.82
N GLN A 73 -3.15 6.23 23.88
CA GLN A 73 -1.77 5.83 23.50
C GLN A 73 -1.32 4.52 24.18
N ASP A 74 -1.81 4.29 25.39
CA ASP A 74 -1.44 3.13 26.20
C ASP A 74 -2.40 1.93 26.03
N LYS A 75 -3.56 2.13 25.38
CA LYS A 75 -4.67 1.15 25.36
C LYS A 75 -4.76 0.33 24.08
N GLY A 76 -4.31 0.84 22.95
CA GLY A 76 -4.51 0.15 21.67
C GLY A 76 -5.96 0.30 21.17
N ALA A 77 -6.36 -0.55 20.21
CA ALA A 77 -7.76 -0.71 19.80
C ALA A 77 -8.37 -1.97 20.44
N GLU A 78 -9.64 -1.89 20.85
CA GLU A 78 -10.42 -3.06 21.27
C GLU A 78 -11.22 -3.59 20.07
N LEU A 79 -10.98 -4.85 19.71
CA LEU A 79 -11.70 -5.56 18.66
C LEU A 79 -12.59 -6.65 19.27
N THR A 80 -13.67 -7.00 18.59
CA THR A 80 -14.64 -8.01 19.03
C THR A 80 -14.93 -8.99 17.89
N ASN A 81 -15.15 -10.27 18.19
CA ASN A 81 -15.59 -11.26 17.20
C ASN A 81 -17.09 -11.61 17.37
N ASP A 82 -17.62 -12.49 16.51
CA ASP A 82 -19.02 -12.93 16.55
C ASP A 82 -19.43 -13.61 17.87
N LYS A 83 -18.46 -14.19 18.59
CA LYS A 83 -18.66 -14.80 19.92
C LYS A 83 -18.67 -13.77 21.05
N LYS A 84 -18.53 -12.48 20.72
CA LYS A 84 -18.39 -11.36 21.68
C LYS A 84 -17.12 -11.43 22.52
N GLU A 85 -16.12 -12.19 22.08
CA GLU A 85 -14.79 -12.19 22.68
C GLU A 85 -14.07 -10.90 22.30
N LYS A 86 -13.34 -10.32 23.24
CA LYS A 86 -12.63 -9.04 23.08
C LYS A 86 -11.13 -9.27 22.99
N LYS A 87 -10.47 -8.53 22.10
CA LYS A 87 -9.01 -8.53 21.94
C LYS A 87 -8.50 -7.10 21.87
N HIS A 88 -7.47 -6.80 22.64
CA HIS A 88 -6.78 -5.51 22.58
C HIS A 88 -5.53 -5.66 21.72
N VAL A 89 -5.31 -4.71 20.80
CA VAL A 89 -4.19 -4.74 19.86
C VAL A 89 -3.48 -3.39 19.83
N ARG A 90 -2.16 -3.40 19.75
CA ARG A 90 -1.28 -2.21 19.82
C ARG A 90 -0.27 -2.16 18.67
N THR A 91 0.05 -3.29 18.08
CA THR A 91 1.00 -3.40 16.97
C THR A 91 0.27 -3.73 15.67
N CYS A 92 0.91 -3.47 14.53
CA CYS A 92 0.34 -3.85 13.23
C CYS A 92 0.19 -5.36 13.11
N LYS A 93 1.17 -6.12 13.62
CA LYS A 93 1.09 -7.58 13.64
C LYS A 93 -0.12 -8.06 14.45
N GLU A 94 -0.32 -7.55 15.65
CA GLU A 94 -1.46 -7.94 16.50
C GLU A 94 -2.81 -7.61 15.85
N TYR A 95 -2.89 -6.46 15.18
CA TYR A 95 -4.07 -5.99 14.49
C TYR A 95 -4.41 -6.90 13.30
N ASP A 96 -3.45 -7.14 12.41
CA ASP A 96 -3.62 -8.00 11.23
C ASP A 96 -3.98 -9.44 11.65
N ASP A 97 -3.23 -10.02 12.61
CA ASP A 97 -3.50 -11.35 13.17
C ASP A 97 -4.92 -11.43 13.78
N ALA A 98 -5.43 -10.33 14.36
CA ALA A 98 -6.78 -10.29 14.91
C ALA A 98 -7.86 -10.22 13.82
N LEU A 99 -7.65 -9.43 12.77
CA LEU A 99 -8.57 -9.36 11.63
C LEU A 99 -8.68 -10.73 10.94
N GLU A 100 -7.56 -11.42 10.72
CA GLU A 100 -7.54 -12.78 10.15
C GLU A 100 -8.30 -13.80 11.02
N GLN A 101 -8.33 -13.59 12.34
CA GLN A 101 -9.08 -14.39 13.31
C GLN A 101 -10.57 -14.01 13.39
N GLY A 102 -11.05 -13.10 12.54
CA GLY A 102 -12.45 -12.66 12.50
C GLY A 102 -12.83 -11.65 13.59
N TYR A 103 -11.86 -10.95 14.18
CA TYR A 103 -12.14 -9.82 15.05
C TYR A 103 -12.37 -8.55 14.23
N PHE A 104 -13.28 -7.68 14.67
CA PHE A 104 -13.60 -6.41 14.03
C PHE A 104 -13.95 -5.33 15.06
N PRO A 105 -13.78 -4.04 14.74
CA PRO A 105 -14.19 -2.96 15.63
C PRO A 105 -15.72 -2.81 15.63
N ASN A 106 -16.38 -3.19 16.73
CA ASN A 106 -17.85 -3.27 16.81
C ASN A 106 -18.53 -2.07 17.53
N THR A 107 -17.79 -1.01 17.86
CA THR A 107 -18.35 0.22 18.44
C THR A 107 -17.80 1.44 17.73
N MET A 108 -18.48 2.58 17.77
CA MET A 108 -17.97 3.82 17.18
C MET A 108 -16.59 4.21 17.73
N ALA A 109 -16.36 3.99 19.03
CA ALA A 109 -15.05 4.22 19.64
C ALA A 109 -14.00 3.24 19.09
N ALA A 110 -14.30 1.94 19.05
CA ALA A 110 -13.40 0.94 18.48
C ALA A 110 -13.09 1.19 17.00
N ILE A 111 -14.07 1.66 16.20
CA ILE A 111 -13.88 2.01 14.79
C ILE A 111 -12.93 3.20 14.67
N ALA A 112 -13.13 4.23 15.50
CA ALA A 112 -12.26 5.40 15.53
C ALA A 112 -10.83 5.05 15.95
N ASP A 113 -10.67 4.14 16.92
CA ASP A 113 -9.36 3.68 17.41
C ASP A 113 -8.67 2.79 16.37
N ALA A 114 -9.39 1.85 15.75
CA ALA A 114 -8.88 0.98 14.69
C ALA A 114 -8.46 1.74 13.42
N ALA A 115 -9.13 2.86 13.11
CA ALA A 115 -8.77 3.69 11.95
C ALA A 115 -7.32 4.22 12.00
N TRP A 116 -6.71 4.32 13.20
CA TRP A 116 -5.31 4.73 13.35
C TRP A 116 -4.31 3.66 12.91
N PHE A 117 -4.73 2.40 12.79
CA PHE A 117 -3.89 1.31 12.26
C PHE A 117 -3.78 1.35 10.74
N LYS A 118 -4.78 1.91 10.04
CA LYS A 118 -4.81 1.96 8.56
C LYS A 118 -3.52 2.53 7.97
N TYR A 119 -3.11 3.71 8.43
CA TYR A 119 -1.93 4.37 7.91
C TYR A 119 -0.63 3.57 8.15
N PRO A 120 -0.19 3.33 9.42
CA PRO A 120 1.08 2.67 9.66
C PRO A 120 1.09 1.22 9.15
N CYS A 121 0.03 0.45 9.39
CA CYS A 121 0.01 -0.97 9.06
C CYS A 121 -0.17 -1.21 7.57
N GLY A 122 -1.12 -0.50 6.93
CA GLY A 122 -1.27 -0.57 5.49
C GLY A 122 -0.02 -0.09 4.74
N THR A 123 0.66 0.96 5.22
CA THR A 123 1.91 1.43 4.61
C THR A 123 3.00 0.36 4.71
N LEU A 124 3.20 -0.25 5.88
CA LEU A 124 4.21 -1.30 6.06
C LEU A 124 3.88 -2.55 5.20
N ASN A 125 2.61 -2.94 5.11
CA ASN A 125 2.16 -4.07 4.30
C ASN A 125 2.40 -3.85 2.79
N LEU A 126 2.14 -2.63 2.29
CA LEU A 126 2.41 -2.29 0.89
C LEU A 126 3.92 -2.23 0.60
N LEU A 127 4.72 -1.67 1.52
CA LEU A 127 6.18 -1.59 1.36
C LEU A 127 6.89 -2.93 1.45
N GLU A 128 6.30 -3.91 2.13
CA GLU A 128 6.81 -5.27 2.18
C GLU A 128 6.81 -5.93 0.79
N GLN A 129 5.86 -5.57 -0.07
CA GLN A 129 5.76 -6.10 -1.43
C GLN A 129 6.54 -5.26 -2.45
N ALA A 130 6.78 -3.98 -2.13
CA ALA A 130 7.43 -3.04 -3.03
C ALA A 130 8.87 -3.43 -3.42
N VAL A 131 9.25 -3.05 -4.64
CA VAL A 131 10.60 -3.22 -5.20
C VAL A 131 11.16 -1.87 -5.63
N LYS A 132 12.46 -1.85 -5.97
CA LYS A 132 13.11 -0.65 -6.46
C LYS A 132 12.67 -0.34 -7.90
N PRO A 133 12.15 0.86 -8.20
CA PRO A 133 11.77 1.22 -9.55
C PRO A 133 13.00 1.32 -10.47
N LYS A 134 12.85 0.93 -11.73
CA LYS A 134 13.87 1.08 -12.78
C LYS A 134 13.74 2.40 -13.51
N ARG A 135 12.52 2.95 -13.59
CA ARG A 135 12.19 4.21 -14.26
C ARG A 135 11.07 4.93 -13.52
N SER A 136 10.97 6.24 -13.69
CA SER A 136 9.85 7.02 -13.19
C SER A 136 9.33 7.96 -14.28
N PHE A 137 8.00 8.09 -14.36
CA PHE A 137 7.32 9.17 -15.08
C PHE A 137 6.55 10.10 -14.14
N LEU A 138 6.65 9.87 -12.83
CA LEU A 138 6.03 10.73 -11.82
C LEU A 138 6.67 12.12 -11.91
N PRO A 139 5.86 13.19 -11.88
CA PRO A 139 6.39 14.56 -11.87
C PRO A 139 7.13 14.85 -10.55
N PRO A 140 7.85 15.97 -10.44
CA PRO A 140 8.33 16.49 -9.17
C PRO A 140 7.20 16.60 -8.14
N SER A 141 7.53 16.57 -6.85
CA SER A 141 6.52 16.54 -5.78
C SER A 141 5.59 17.76 -5.79
N GLU A 142 6.13 18.92 -6.15
CA GLU A 142 5.40 20.18 -6.29
C GLU A 142 4.32 20.13 -7.39
N GLU A 143 4.45 19.21 -8.35
CA GLU A 143 3.54 19.01 -9.47
C GLU A 143 2.72 17.73 -9.36
N LEU A 144 2.95 16.91 -8.33
CA LEU A 144 2.28 15.62 -8.15
C LEU A 144 0.76 15.78 -8.07
N PHE A 145 0.30 16.85 -7.42
CA PHE A 145 -1.11 17.15 -7.24
C PHE A 145 -1.67 18.12 -8.30
N ASN A 146 -1.04 18.20 -9.47
CA ASN A 146 -1.60 18.96 -10.57
C ASN A 146 -3.00 18.39 -10.94
N PRO A 147 -4.08 19.19 -10.83
CA PRO A 147 -5.45 18.71 -11.05
C PRO A 147 -5.69 18.20 -12.48
N LYS A 148 -4.84 18.55 -13.45
CA LYS A 148 -4.89 18.01 -14.82
C LYS A 148 -4.42 16.56 -14.92
N LEU A 149 -3.64 16.09 -13.96
CA LEU A 149 -3.10 14.73 -13.93
C LEU A 149 -3.97 13.78 -13.10
N LEU A 150 -4.75 14.30 -12.14
CA LEU A 150 -5.59 13.51 -11.23
C LEU A 150 -6.90 13.10 -11.91
N PRO A 151 -7.17 11.79 -12.10
CA PRO A 151 -8.45 11.32 -12.64
C PRO A 151 -9.57 11.58 -11.63
N LEU A 152 -10.78 11.91 -12.11
CA LEU A 152 -11.93 12.17 -11.23
C LEU A 152 -12.35 10.92 -10.43
N ALA A 153 -12.12 9.71 -10.96
CA ALA A 153 -12.30 8.44 -10.25
C ALA A 153 -11.55 8.36 -8.90
N LEU A 154 -10.53 9.19 -8.69
CA LEU A 154 -9.81 9.28 -7.42
C LEU A 154 -10.65 9.96 -6.33
N PHE A 155 -11.54 10.89 -6.70
CA PHE A 155 -12.26 11.71 -5.74
C PHE A 155 -13.29 10.85 -4.97
N PRO A 156 -13.49 11.06 -3.66
CA PRO A 156 -14.48 10.33 -2.90
C PRO A 156 -15.88 10.77 -3.30
N ILE A 157 -16.62 9.88 -3.96
CA ILE A 157 -17.96 10.16 -4.44
C ILE A 157 -18.98 9.51 -3.49
N MET A 158 -19.75 10.32 -2.77
CA MET A 158 -20.72 9.86 -1.74
C MET A 158 -22.06 9.40 -2.32
N THR A 159 -22.33 9.70 -3.59
CA THR A 159 -23.55 9.29 -4.30
C THR A 159 -23.16 8.62 -5.60
N ASP A 160 -24.06 7.84 -6.18
CA ASP A 160 -23.82 7.24 -7.49
C ASP A 160 -23.90 8.36 -8.56
N PHE A 161 -22.84 9.17 -8.67
CA PHE A 161 -22.82 10.39 -9.49
C PHE A 161 -23.07 10.07 -10.98
N GLU A 162 -22.68 8.88 -11.42
CA GLU A 162 -23.01 8.36 -12.75
C GLU A 162 -24.51 8.22 -12.94
N GLN A 163 -25.21 7.63 -11.96
CA GLN A 163 -26.66 7.43 -12.01
C GLN A 163 -27.45 8.72 -11.76
N ALA A 164 -26.94 9.62 -10.90
CA ALA A 164 -27.62 10.84 -10.49
C ALA A 164 -27.38 12.03 -11.44
N TYR A 165 -26.24 12.08 -12.13
CA TYR A 165 -25.83 13.26 -12.90
C TYR A 165 -25.21 12.98 -14.28
N GLY A 166 -25.03 11.72 -14.68
CA GLY A 166 -24.58 11.35 -16.04
C GLY A 166 -23.12 11.73 -16.35
N TYR A 167 -22.25 11.78 -15.35
CA TYR A 167 -20.84 12.11 -15.54
C TYR A 167 -20.03 10.91 -16.06
N ASN A 168 -19.03 11.19 -16.90
CA ASN A 168 -18.05 10.19 -17.34
C ASN A 168 -16.82 10.24 -16.42
N ILE A 169 -16.95 9.64 -15.24
CA ILE A 169 -15.93 9.69 -14.17
C ILE A 169 -14.58 9.17 -14.66
N GLU A 170 -14.60 8.16 -15.54
CA GLU A 170 -13.42 7.53 -16.13
C GLU A 170 -12.57 8.46 -17.01
N ASN A 171 -13.17 9.50 -17.60
CA ASN A 171 -12.47 10.38 -18.54
C ASN A 171 -12.24 11.81 -18.02
N GLU A 172 -12.93 12.21 -16.95
CA GLU A 172 -12.75 13.52 -16.33
C GLU A 172 -11.55 13.56 -15.37
N THR A 173 -11.06 14.77 -15.13
CA THR A 173 -10.00 15.10 -14.19
C THR A 173 -10.52 16.02 -13.10
N TYR A 174 -9.70 16.23 -12.07
CA TYR A 174 -10.00 17.25 -11.06
C TYR A 174 -10.09 18.64 -11.69
N GLN A 175 -9.26 18.94 -12.69
CA GLN A 175 -9.29 20.23 -13.38
C GLN A 175 -10.63 20.47 -14.08
N ASP A 176 -11.21 19.45 -14.72
CA ASP A 176 -12.49 19.59 -15.42
C ASP A 176 -13.61 20.03 -14.45
N ARG A 177 -13.56 19.55 -13.20
CA ARG A 177 -14.51 19.93 -12.14
C ARG A 177 -14.20 21.30 -11.53
N VAL A 178 -12.92 21.66 -11.43
CA VAL A 178 -12.49 23.02 -11.03
C VAL A 178 -12.99 24.05 -12.04
N ASP A 179 -12.85 23.78 -13.34
CA ASP A 179 -13.27 24.69 -14.42
C ASP A 179 -14.80 24.90 -14.44
N LYS A 180 -15.56 23.87 -14.03
CA LYS A 180 -17.02 23.95 -13.82
C LYS A 180 -17.43 24.63 -12.50
N GLY A 181 -16.48 24.96 -11.63
CA GLY A 181 -16.74 25.54 -10.30
C GLY A 181 -17.32 24.55 -9.28
N LEU A 182 -17.26 23.25 -9.56
CA LEU A 182 -17.82 22.17 -8.73
C LEU A 182 -16.80 21.67 -7.71
N LEU A 183 -15.51 21.66 -8.07
CA LEU A 183 -14.43 21.31 -7.17
C LEU A 183 -13.63 22.55 -6.80
N LYS A 184 -13.37 22.77 -5.51
CA LYS A 184 -12.59 23.90 -5.01
C LYS A 184 -11.28 23.41 -4.44
N VAL A 185 -10.17 24.01 -4.88
CA VAL A 185 -8.86 23.77 -4.28
C VAL A 185 -8.78 24.51 -2.95
N ILE A 186 -8.63 23.78 -1.85
CA ILE A 186 -8.25 24.39 -0.58
C ILE A 186 -6.73 24.59 -0.63
N LYS A 187 -6.32 25.85 -0.89
CA LYS A 187 -4.93 26.25 -0.70
C LYS A 187 -4.65 26.16 0.80
N PRO A 188 -3.66 25.38 1.26
CA PRO A 188 -3.47 25.23 2.70
C PRO A 188 -3.05 26.58 3.29
N GLU A 189 -3.78 27.02 4.31
CA GLU A 189 -3.45 28.24 5.03
C GLU A 189 -2.13 28.02 5.80
N ARG A 190 -1.05 28.65 5.32
CA ARG A 190 0.32 28.68 5.88
C ARG A 190 1.16 27.41 5.61
N LYS A 191 2.27 27.60 4.87
CA LYS A 191 3.33 26.60 4.60
C LYS A 191 2.77 25.21 4.28
N SER A 192 1.92 25.12 3.25
CA SER A 192 1.56 23.84 2.64
C SER A 192 2.83 23.07 2.32
N SER A 193 2.99 21.90 2.92
CA SER A 193 3.95 20.92 2.45
C SER A 193 3.67 20.68 0.96
N PRO A 194 4.68 20.66 0.06
CA PRO A 194 4.44 20.31 -1.35
C PRO A 194 3.90 18.89 -1.51
N PHE A 195 3.85 18.13 -0.42
CA PHE A 195 3.37 16.76 -0.34
C PHE A 195 1.89 16.66 0.06
N ASP A 196 1.16 17.77 0.24
CA ASP A 196 -0.24 17.78 0.68
C ASP A 196 -1.12 18.69 -0.19
N ILE A 197 -2.31 18.20 -0.55
CA ILE A 197 -3.36 19.00 -1.20
C ILE A 197 -4.74 18.68 -0.59
N ALA A 198 -5.65 19.64 -0.60
CA ALA A 198 -7.04 19.40 -0.23
C ALA A 198 -7.99 20.00 -1.28
N TYR A 199 -9.09 19.29 -1.52
CA TYR A 199 -10.16 19.68 -2.42
C TYR A 199 -11.50 19.55 -1.71
N THR A 200 -12.45 20.43 -2.04
CA THR A 200 -13.83 20.32 -1.58
C THR A 200 -14.82 20.30 -2.72
N ASP A 201 -15.85 19.49 -2.53
CA ASP A 201 -17.10 19.46 -3.28
C ASP A 201 -18.26 19.69 -2.29
N ASP A 202 -19.48 19.85 -2.78
CA ASP A 202 -20.70 20.13 -2.02
C ASP A 202 -21.01 19.02 -0.98
N GLY A 203 -20.35 19.11 0.17
CA GLY A 203 -20.51 18.20 1.31
C GLY A 203 -19.27 17.40 1.69
N MET A 204 -18.18 17.41 0.91
CA MET A 204 -17.00 16.58 1.17
C MET A 204 -15.68 17.35 1.01
N GLU A 205 -14.73 17.14 1.93
CA GLU A 205 -13.33 17.50 1.79
C GLU A 205 -12.49 16.23 1.60
N GLN A 206 -11.68 16.19 0.55
CA GLN A 206 -10.64 15.18 0.36
C GLN A 206 -9.28 15.82 0.58
N ARG A 207 -8.42 15.17 1.34
CA ARG A 207 -7.01 15.53 1.51
C ARG A 207 -6.12 14.39 1.07
N LEU A 208 -5.19 14.68 0.18
CA LEU A 208 -4.19 13.73 -0.29
C LEU A 208 -2.82 14.14 0.23
N THR A 209 -2.13 13.19 0.85
CA THR A 209 -0.75 13.34 1.33
C THR A 209 0.14 12.33 0.62
N GLN A 210 1.22 12.78 -0.01
CA GLN A 210 2.25 11.91 -0.54
C GLN A 210 3.01 11.24 0.61
N VAL A 211 3.12 9.92 0.57
CA VAL A 211 3.81 9.11 1.59
C VAL A 211 5.21 8.76 1.10
N VAL A 212 5.31 8.03 0.00
CA VAL A 212 6.58 7.51 -0.55
C VAL A 212 6.42 7.17 -2.03
N ARG A 213 7.54 7.12 -2.75
CA ARG A 213 7.61 6.69 -4.16
C ARG A 213 8.44 5.43 -4.28
N THR A 214 7.88 4.38 -4.85
CA THR A 214 8.56 3.10 -5.11
C THR A 214 7.74 2.31 -6.12
N ASP A 215 8.26 1.21 -6.65
CA ASP A 215 7.48 0.29 -7.49
C ASP A 215 6.68 -0.66 -6.60
N PHE A 216 5.35 -0.55 -6.57
CA PHE A 216 4.51 -1.40 -5.72
C PHE A 216 3.99 -2.65 -6.42
N ASN A 217 3.99 -2.68 -7.76
CA ASN A 217 3.43 -3.78 -8.56
C ASN A 217 4.49 -4.61 -9.31
N GLY A 218 5.76 -4.24 -9.23
CA GLY A 218 6.88 -4.92 -9.86
C GLY A 218 7.02 -4.69 -11.37
N ASP A 219 6.32 -3.70 -11.95
CA ASP A 219 6.38 -3.43 -13.39
C ASP A 219 7.62 -2.64 -13.82
N GLY A 220 8.45 -2.23 -12.87
CA GLY A 220 9.68 -1.46 -13.06
C GLY A 220 9.46 0.06 -13.12
N LEU A 221 8.22 0.55 -13.04
CA LEU A 221 7.90 1.97 -12.95
C LEU A 221 7.75 2.40 -11.49
N ALA A 222 8.15 3.64 -11.21
CA ALA A 222 7.88 4.25 -9.93
C ALA A 222 6.40 4.62 -9.84
N ASP A 223 5.78 4.17 -8.75
CA ASP A 223 4.46 4.54 -8.30
C ASP A 223 4.57 5.48 -7.09
N VAL A 224 3.44 6.06 -6.69
CA VAL A 224 3.35 6.90 -5.50
C VAL A 224 2.26 6.39 -4.59
N LEU A 225 2.62 6.17 -3.32
CA LEU A 225 1.67 5.91 -2.26
C LEU A 225 1.17 7.25 -1.71
N LEU A 226 -0.15 7.39 -1.68
CA LEU A 226 -0.87 8.49 -1.07
C LEU A 226 -1.63 8.00 0.15
N TYR A 227 -1.68 8.84 1.17
CA TYR A 227 -2.62 8.74 2.26
C TYR A 227 -3.78 9.70 1.98
N GLU A 228 -4.98 9.15 1.85
CA GLU A 228 -6.22 9.91 1.69
C GLU A 228 -6.88 10.11 3.06
N ALA A 229 -7.33 11.33 3.32
CA ALA A 229 -8.23 11.63 4.42
C ALA A 229 -9.45 12.38 3.89
N THR A 230 -10.62 11.81 4.13
CA THR A 230 -11.87 12.34 3.62
C THR A 230 -12.80 12.71 4.78
N TYR A 231 -13.46 13.86 4.67
CA TYR A 231 -14.31 14.44 5.70
C TYR A 231 -15.65 14.89 5.10
N ALA A 232 -16.75 14.56 5.77
CA ALA A 232 -18.01 15.23 5.49
C ALA A 232 -17.99 16.65 6.05
N ILE A 233 -18.22 17.66 5.21
CA ILE A 233 -18.27 19.06 5.61
C ILE A 233 -19.47 19.26 6.54
N GLY A 234 -19.21 19.76 7.76
CA GLY A 234 -20.24 19.94 8.79
C GLY A 234 -20.70 18.65 9.48
N GLY A 235 -20.10 17.50 9.16
CA GLY A 235 -20.42 16.19 9.75
C GLY A 235 -19.30 15.62 10.62
N SER A 236 -19.58 14.48 11.25
CA SER A 236 -18.59 13.67 11.99
C SER A 236 -18.02 12.51 11.15
N HIS A 237 -18.58 12.25 9.97
CA HIS A 237 -18.15 11.16 9.09
C HIS A 237 -16.77 11.45 8.50
N ARG A 238 -15.87 10.48 8.64
CA ARG A 238 -14.49 10.53 8.17
C ARG A 238 -14.05 9.14 7.76
N PHE A 239 -13.26 9.06 6.71
CA PHE A 239 -12.56 7.84 6.36
C PHE A 239 -11.15 8.18 5.89
N TYR A 240 -10.28 7.18 5.96
CA TYR A 240 -8.88 7.29 5.62
C TYR A 240 -8.52 6.06 4.82
N ASP A 241 -7.81 6.23 3.72
CA ASP A 241 -7.42 5.13 2.84
C ASP A 241 -5.99 5.32 2.33
N LEU A 242 -5.42 4.23 1.85
CA LEU A 242 -4.16 4.23 1.12
C LEU A 242 -4.45 4.03 -0.37
N ILE A 243 -3.78 4.83 -1.20
CA ILE A 243 -3.98 4.82 -2.66
C ILE A 243 -2.61 4.74 -3.32
N ILE A 244 -2.45 3.86 -4.29
CA ILE A 244 -1.27 3.83 -5.14
C ILE A 244 -1.64 4.34 -6.53
N LEU A 245 -0.93 5.39 -6.95
CA LEU A 245 -1.02 5.92 -8.30
C LEU A 245 0.25 5.56 -9.09
N THR A 246 0.06 5.17 -10.34
CA THR A 246 1.13 5.00 -11.31
C THR A 246 0.98 6.01 -12.44
N ARG A 247 2.06 6.28 -13.16
CA ARG A 247 2.05 7.10 -14.37
C ARG A 247 2.84 6.40 -15.47
N LYS A 248 2.16 6.03 -16.56
CA LYS A 248 2.73 5.16 -17.60
C LYS A 248 3.59 5.91 -18.63
N SER A 249 3.42 7.22 -18.77
CA SER A 249 4.29 8.06 -19.61
C SER A 249 4.36 9.50 -19.10
N ALA A 250 5.28 10.29 -19.64
CA ALA A 250 5.46 11.70 -19.28
C ALA A 250 4.27 12.60 -19.64
N ASP A 251 3.37 12.14 -20.52
CA ASP A 251 2.19 12.87 -21.00
C ASP A 251 0.87 12.24 -20.52
N SER A 252 0.91 11.10 -19.84
CA SER A 252 -0.30 10.43 -19.35
C SER A 252 -0.84 11.09 -18.07
N LYS A 253 -2.14 10.89 -17.80
CA LYS A 253 -2.74 11.08 -16.48
C LYS A 253 -2.23 10.00 -15.50
N PHE A 254 -2.55 10.16 -14.22
CA PHE A 254 -2.37 9.07 -13.25
C PHE A 254 -3.39 7.95 -13.47
N VAL A 255 -2.99 6.73 -13.12
CA VAL A 255 -3.86 5.56 -13.06
C VAL A 255 -3.82 5.04 -11.63
N ILE A 256 -4.98 4.71 -11.08
CA ILE A 256 -5.11 4.09 -9.76
C ILE A 256 -4.80 2.60 -9.95
N ILE A 257 -3.80 2.07 -9.23
CA ILE A 257 -3.47 0.64 -9.24
C ILE A 257 -3.78 -0.06 -7.93
N PHE A 258 -4.06 0.72 -6.87
CA PHE A 258 -4.55 0.23 -5.60
C PHE A 258 -5.35 1.34 -4.91
N LYS A 259 -6.49 0.99 -4.33
CA LYS A 259 -7.25 1.83 -3.40
C LYS A 259 -7.84 0.94 -2.32
N GLU A 260 -7.46 1.16 -1.08
CA GLU A 260 -8.01 0.41 0.05
C GLU A 260 -9.54 0.62 0.11
N GLY A 261 -10.31 -0.48 0.11
CA GLY A 261 -11.78 -0.43 0.16
C GLY A 261 -12.52 -0.40 -1.19
N SER A 262 -11.83 -0.39 -2.34
CA SER A 262 -12.49 -0.70 -3.62
C SER A 262 -12.64 -2.20 -3.79
N THR A 263 -13.82 -2.66 -4.24
CA THR A 263 -14.14 -4.07 -4.53
C THR A 263 -13.24 -4.72 -5.59
N ASP A 264 -12.39 -3.92 -6.25
CA ASP A 264 -11.54 -4.32 -7.37
C ASP A 264 -10.07 -4.54 -6.99
N SER A 265 -9.72 -4.57 -5.70
CA SER A 265 -8.32 -4.79 -5.28
C SER A 265 -7.95 -6.28 -5.36
N GLU A 266 -7.60 -6.76 -6.56
CA GLU A 266 -6.90 -8.03 -6.77
C GLU A 266 -5.44 -7.93 -6.28
N PHE A 267 -5.25 -7.96 -4.97
CA PHE A 267 -3.96 -8.32 -4.35
C PHE A 267 -4.27 -9.34 -3.24
N HIS A 268 -4.01 -10.61 -3.54
CA HIS A 268 -4.01 -11.74 -2.62
C HIS A 268 -2.57 -12.19 -2.35
#